data_AF-A0A660M2D6-F1
#
_entry.id   AF-A0A660M2D6-F1
#
_cell.length_a   1.000
_cell.length_b   1.000
_cell.length_c   1.000
_cell.angle_alpha   90.00
_cell.angle_beta   90.00
_cell.angle_gamma   90.00
#
_symmetry.space_group_name_H-M   'P 1'
#
loop_
_entity.id
_entity.type
_entity.pdbx_description
1 polymer ?
#
loop_
_entity_poly.entity_id
_entity_poly.type
_entity_poly.pdbx_seq_one_letter_code
_entity_poly.pdbx_strand_id
1 'polypeptide(L)'
;MALETLNDVVVTRGGWPAMWERGGALSRRGSATIITESDGSKPRPILVRTRGHLACGRHALIGLRVGMHVIYAGRSGAVGIKRIVRVGVQGQKALVEVEEVDASSIPSELQPAVRAAITKANTFHCRFAVWVDSKAPQRYGPNRRQLAEIYDQIHAVKMAAVKAEMEDWERELLVPSEAPPEEL
;
A
#
# COMPACT_ATOMS: atom_id res chain seq x y z
N MET A 1 3.91 -11.74 16.95
CA MET A 1 4.04 -10.44 16.25
C MET A 1 2.73 -9.71 16.44
N ALA A 2 2.74 -8.43 16.82
CA ALA A 2 1.49 -7.66 16.93
C ALA A 2 0.97 -7.37 15.51
N LEU A 3 -0.27 -7.76 15.23
CA LEU A 3 -0.96 -7.39 14.00
C LEU A 3 -1.59 -6.01 14.19
N GLU A 4 -1.34 -5.10 13.25
CA GLU A 4 -1.87 -3.74 13.26
C GLU A 4 -2.66 -3.46 11.99
N THR A 5 -3.53 -2.46 12.03
CA THR A 5 -4.27 -1.99 10.85
C THR A 5 -3.70 -0.70 10.27
N LEU A 6 -3.79 -0.53 8.95
CA LEU A 6 -3.39 0.70 8.28
C LEU A 6 -4.51 1.76 8.29
N ASN A 7 -4.20 2.97 8.79
CA ASN A 7 -5.17 4.06 8.93
C ASN A 7 -5.43 4.88 7.65
N ASP A 8 -4.52 4.85 6.67
CA ASP A 8 -4.52 5.75 5.50
C ASP A 8 -4.95 5.05 4.19
N VAL A 9 -5.69 3.95 4.30
CA VAL A 9 -6.19 3.16 3.16
C VAL A 9 -7.47 3.81 2.60
N VAL A 10 -7.56 3.86 1.28
CA VAL A 10 -8.73 4.36 0.55
C VAL A 10 -9.27 3.29 -0.38
N VAL A 11 -10.58 3.30 -0.61
CA VAL A 11 -11.20 2.48 -1.65
C VAL A 11 -11.24 3.27 -2.95
N THR A 12 -10.70 2.70 -4.02
CA THR A 12 -10.76 3.31 -5.35
C THR A 12 -12.17 3.21 -5.94
N ARG A 13 -12.45 3.96 -7.02
CA ARG A 13 -13.73 3.82 -7.75
C ARG A 13 -14.00 2.39 -8.25
N GLY A 14 -12.95 1.62 -8.51
CA GLY A 14 -13.04 0.22 -8.92
C GLY A 14 -13.19 -0.76 -7.74
N GLY A 15 -13.33 -0.28 -6.50
CA GLY A 15 -13.48 -1.13 -5.31
C GLY A 15 -12.16 -1.62 -4.70
N TRP A 16 -11.00 -1.11 -5.12
CA TRP A 16 -9.71 -1.59 -4.60
C TRP A 16 -9.27 -0.89 -3.33
N PRO A 17 -8.69 -1.62 -2.38
CA PRO A 17 -7.93 -1.01 -1.30
C PRO A 17 -6.65 -0.43 -1.91
N ALA A 18 -6.39 0.84 -1.62
CA ALA A 18 -5.25 1.55 -2.16
C ALA A 18 -4.68 2.52 -1.13
N MET A 19 -3.41 2.86 -1.28
CA MET A 19 -2.73 3.82 -0.42
C MET A 19 -1.95 4.81 -1.26
N TRP A 20 -1.82 6.03 -0.75
CA TRP A 20 -1.07 7.08 -1.41
C TRP A 20 0.41 7.02 -1.03
N GLU A 21 1.28 6.92 -2.03
CA GLU A 21 2.65 7.41 -1.90
C GLU A 21 2.59 8.92 -1.65
N ARG A 22 3.17 9.37 -0.53
CA ARG A 22 3.04 10.76 -0.09
C ARG A 22 4.24 11.23 0.72
N GLY A 23 4.24 12.53 0.99
CA GLY A 23 5.18 13.15 1.92
C GLY A 23 6.32 13.89 1.22
N GLY A 24 7.27 14.33 2.04
CA GLY A 24 8.30 15.32 1.73
C GLY A 24 8.72 16.04 3.00
N ALA A 25 9.62 17.02 2.86
CA ALA A 25 9.92 17.96 3.92
C ALA A 25 9.30 19.33 3.64
N LEU A 26 8.65 19.91 4.64
CA LEU A 26 8.23 21.33 4.61
C LEU A 26 9.15 22.20 5.47
N SER A 27 9.94 21.60 6.36
CA SER A 27 10.83 22.30 7.27
C SER A 27 11.98 21.38 7.70
N ARG A 28 12.50 21.60 8.92
CA ARG A 28 13.41 20.67 9.61
C ARG A 28 12.76 19.29 9.86
N ARG A 29 11.43 19.20 9.78
CA ARG A 29 10.70 17.93 9.84
C ARG A 29 10.25 17.51 8.44
N GLY A 30 10.27 16.21 8.21
CA GLY A 30 9.81 15.60 6.97
C GLY A 30 9.48 14.14 7.20
N SER A 31 8.54 13.65 6.42
CA SER A 31 8.13 12.24 6.44
C SER A 31 7.74 11.80 5.04
N ALA A 32 7.88 10.52 4.78
CA ALA A 32 7.51 9.90 3.53
C ALA A 32 6.84 8.56 3.80
N THR A 33 5.85 8.25 2.96
CA THR A 33 5.26 6.93 2.88
C THR A 33 5.38 6.48 1.45
N ILE A 34 5.99 5.32 1.24
CA ILE A 34 6.04 4.65 -0.06
C ILE A 34 5.53 3.23 0.07
N ILE A 35 5.09 2.66 -1.05
CA ILE A 35 4.61 1.29 -1.14
C ILE A 35 5.49 0.56 -2.14
N THR A 36 5.87 -0.67 -1.83
CA THR A 36 6.72 -1.51 -2.68
C THR A 36 6.15 -2.91 -2.82
N GLU A 37 6.46 -3.58 -3.93
CA GLU A 37 6.11 -4.98 -4.13
C GLU A 37 6.87 -5.89 -3.13
N SER A 38 6.47 -7.16 -3.04
CA SER A 38 7.07 -8.14 -2.13
C SER A 38 8.57 -8.36 -2.37
N ASP A 39 9.01 -8.21 -3.61
CA ASP A 39 10.40 -8.33 -4.07
C ASP A 39 11.18 -6.99 -4.01
N GLY A 40 10.57 -5.93 -3.48
CA GLY A 40 11.17 -4.59 -3.47
C GLY A 40 11.08 -3.85 -4.80
N SER A 41 10.43 -4.41 -5.83
CA SER A 41 10.25 -3.73 -7.11
C SER A 41 9.22 -2.58 -7.01
N LYS A 42 9.30 -1.65 -7.97
CA LYS A 42 8.41 -0.49 -8.01
C LYS A 42 7.01 -0.93 -8.43
N PRO A 43 5.98 -0.65 -7.61
CA PRO A 43 4.62 -1.03 -7.97
C PRO A 43 4.11 -0.18 -9.13
N ARG A 44 3.17 -0.75 -9.87
CA ARG A 44 2.41 -0.03 -10.90
C ARG A 44 1.40 0.90 -10.22
N PRO A 45 1.46 2.22 -10.45
CA PRO A 45 0.49 3.14 -9.87
C PRO A 45 -0.85 3.06 -10.60
N ILE A 46 -1.95 3.20 -9.86
CA ILE A 46 -3.30 3.40 -10.40
C ILE A 46 -3.43 4.83 -10.94
N LEU A 47 -2.90 5.80 -10.20
CA LEU A 47 -2.95 7.22 -10.54
C LEU A 47 -1.66 7.90 -10.09
N VAL A 48 -1.10 8.75 -10.94
CA VAL A 48 0.00 9.67 -10.56
C VAL A 48 -0.50 11.10 -10.74
N ARG A 49 -0.46 11.89 -9.67
CA ARG A 49 -0.87 13.30 -9.71
C ARG A 49 0.25 14.16 -10.26
N THR A 50 -0.05 14.89 -11.32
CA THR A 50 0.89 15.81 -11.98
C THR A 50 0.47 17.28 -11.87
N ARG A 51 -0.71 17.56 -11.31
CA ARG A 51 -1.29 18.91 -11.19
C ARG A 51 -1.92 19.16 -9.82
N GLY A 52 -2.05 20.44 -9.46
CA GLY A 52 -2.64 20.93 -8.20
C GLY A 52 -1.61 21.13 -7.07
N HIS A 53 -2.09 21.15 -5.82
CA HIS A 53 -1.24 21.21 -4.62
C HIS A 53 -0.54 19.86 -4.40
N LEU A 54 0.71 19.77 -4.87
CA LEU A 54 1.51 18.54 -4.81
C LEU A 54 2.54 18.53 -3.69
N ALA A 55 2.96 19.70 -3.18
CA ALA A 55 4.04 19.79 -2.20
C ALA A 55 3.73 18.95 -0.94
N CYS A 56 4.61 18.00 -0.64
CA CYS A 56 4.50 17.03 0.47
C CYS A 56 3.20 16.22 0.47
N GLY A 57 2.46 16.24 -0.64
CA GLY A 57 1.10 15.73 -0.72
C GLY A 57 1.02 14.30 -1.20
N ARG A 58 -0.18 13.93 -1.65
CA ARG A 58 -0.50 12.65 -2.29
C ARG A 58 0.03 12.66 -3.72
N HIS A 59 1.02 11.82 -4.02
CA HIS A 59 1.72 11.82 -5.30
C HIS A 59 1.26 10.70 -6.23
N ALA A 60 1.24 9.46 -5.75
CA ALA A 60 0.79 8.31 -6.52
C ALA A 60 -0.13 7.43 -5.68
N LEU A 61 -1.20 6.93 -6.29
CA LEU A 61 -2.12 5.99 -5.67
C LEU A 61 -1.73 4.58 -6.11
N ILE A 62 -1.45 3.70 -5.16
CA ILE A 62 -1.03 2.32 -5.40
C ILE A 62 -2.09 1.38 -4.81
N GLY A 63 -2.53 0.40 -5.59
CA GLY A 63 -3.42 -0.65 -5.13
C GLY A 63 -2.66 -1.61 -4.21
N LEU A 64 -3.22 -1.88 -3.03
CA LEU A 64 -2.62 -2.74 -2.02
C LEU A 64 -2.93 -4.21 -2.31
N ARG A 65 -1.94 -5.07 -2.08
CA ARG A 65 -2.05 -6.53 -2.18
C ARG A 65 -1.29 -7.20 -1.04
N VAL A 66 -1.71 -8.41 -0.71
CA VAL A 66 -0.99 -9.27 0.23
C VAL A 66 0.46 -9.47 -0.24
N GLY A 67 1.40 -9.43 0.70
CA GLY A 67 2.84 -9.55 0.48
C GLY A 67 3.55 -8.24 0.14
N MET A 68 2.82 -7.16 -0.21
CA MET A 68 3.44 -5.85 -0.44
C MET A 68 3.95 -5.24 0.87
N HIS A 69 4.92 -4.33 0.77
CA HIS A 69 5.48 -3.63 1.92
C HIS A 69 5.16 -2.14 1.86
N VAL A 70 4.81 -1.56 3.02
CA VAL A 70 4.63 -0.13 3.24
C VAL A 70 5.83 0.36 4.04
N ILE A 71 6.53 1.35 3.51
CA ILE A 71 7.73 1.91 4.12
C ILE A 71 7.44 3.34 4.55
N TYR A 72 7.64 3.60 5.83
CA TYR A 72 7.60 4.90 6.45
C TYR A 72 9.02 5.38 6.70
N ALA A 73 9.33 6.61 6.31
CA ALA A 73 10.61 7.22 6.59
C ALA A 73 10.43 8.63 7.15
N GLY A 74 11.22 8.97 8.16
CA GLY A 74 11.34 10.30 8.72
C GLY A 74 12.64 10.98 8.30
N ARG A 75 12.63 12.31 8.28
CA ARG A 75 13.85 13.11 8.04
C ARG A 75 14.94 12.88 9.11
N SER A 76 14.57 12.41 10.29
CA SER A 76 15.48 11.98 11.36
C SER A 76 16.28 10.72 11.02
N GLY A 77 15.95 10.02 9.93
CA GLY A 77 16.52 8.71 9.60
C GLY A 77 15.75 7.53 10.18
N ALA A 78 14.69 7.77 10.95
CA ALA A 78 13.80 6.71 11.41
C ALA A 78 13.08 6.07 10.22
N VAL A 79 13.11 4.73 10.16
CA VAL A 79 12.44 3.93 9.13
C VAL A 79 11.58 2.88 9.81
N GLY A 80 10.34 2.75 9.37
CA GLY A 80 9.45 1.65 9.76
C GLY A 80 8.97 0.93 8.51
N ILE A 81 8.96 -0.40 8.54
CA ILE A 81 8.49 -1.23 7.43
C ILE A 81 7.37 -2.11 7.93
N LYS A 82 6.28 -2.13 7.18
CA LYS A 82 5.10 -2.96 7.48
C LYS A 82 4.79 -3.84 6.28
N ARG A 83 4.67 -5.15 6.48
CA ARG A 83 4.27 -6.12 5.46
C ARG A 83 2.77 -6.32 5.51
N ILE A 84 2.11 -6.31 4.36
CA ILE A 84 0.67 -6.55 4.26
C ILE A 84 0.41 -8.05 4.29
N VAL A 85 -0.30 -8.50 5.32
CA VAL A 85 -0.61 -9.91 5.54
C VAL A 85 -1.99 -10.24 4.98
N ARG A 86 -2.98 -9.37 5.20
CA ARG A 86 -4.35 -9.59 4.76
C ARG A 86 -5.06 -8.28 4.45
N VAL A 87 -6.00 -8.36 3.53
CA VAL A 87 -6.68 -7.20 2.93
C VAL A 87 -8.14 -7.54 2.74
N GLY A 88 -9.02 -6.67 3.22
CA GLY A 88 -10.46 -6.80 3.04
C GLY A 88 -11.13 -5.50 2.59
N VAL A 89 -12.18 -5.61 1.76
CA VAL A 89 -12.97 -4.46 1.29
C VAL A 89 -14.48 -4.71 1.35
N GLN A 90 -15.22 -3.79 1.98
CA GLN A 90 -16.68 -3.71 1.96
C GLN A 90 -17.12 -2.32 1.49
N GLY A 91 -17.75 -2.25 0.32
CA GLY A 91 -18.28 -0.98 -0.18
C GLY A 91 -17.20 0.12 -0.24
N GLN A 92 -17.27 1.10 0.66
CA GLN A 92 -16.31 2.22 0.74
C GLN A 92 -15.28 2.08 1.88
N LYS A 93 -15.31 0.98 2.63
CA LYS A 93 -14.37 0.70 3.71
C LYS A 93 -13.37 -0.36 3.27
N ALA A 94 -12.10 -0.14 3.58
CA ALA A 94 -11.03 -1.12 3.39
C ALA A 94 -10.28 -1.29 4.71
N LEU A 95 -10.03 -2.54 5.08
CA LEU A 95 -9.18 -2.92 6.20
C LEU A 95 -7.97 -3.66 5.67
N VAL A 96 -6.80 -3.30 6.21
CA VAL A 96 -5.54 -3.91 5.82
C VAL A 96 -4.78 -4.21 7.09
N GLU A 97 -4.56 -5.50 7.31
CA GLU A 97 -3.73 -6.00 8.40
C GLU A 97 -2.28 -6.08 7.94
N VAL A 98 -1.42 -5.59 8.82
CA VAL A 98 0.01 -5.52 8.59
C VAL A 98 0.77 -6.07 9.78
N GLU A 99 1.96 -6.56 9.46
CA GLU A 99 2.96 -7.03 10.41
C GLU A 99 4.18 -6.13 10.30
N GLU A 100 4.74 -5.73 11.44
CA GLU A 100 5.97 -4.96 11.47
C GLU A 100 7.16 -5.85 11.08
N VAL A 101 8.02 -5.34 10.20
CA VAL A 101 9.25 -6.01 9.79
C VAL A 101 10.39 -5.42 10.61
N ASP A 102 11.04 -6.26 11.42
CA ASP A 102 12.16 -5.84 12.25
C ASP A 102 13.27 -5.22 11.40
N ALA A 103 13.87 -4.14 11.89
CA ALA A 103 14.94 -3.44 11.21
C ALA A 103 16.17 -4.33 10.92
N SER A 104 16.38 -5.36 11.75
CA SER A 104 17.46 -6.35 11.61
C SER A 104 17.18 -7.40 10.52
N SER A 105 15.92 -7.58 10.12
CA SER A 105 15.49 -8.59 9.14
C SER A 105 15.10 -7.99 7.79
N ILE A 106 15.35 -6.70 7.56
CA ILE A 106 15.02 -6.03 6.30
C ILE A 106 15.76 -6.72 5.14
N PRO A 107 15.04 -7.31 4.18
CA PRO A 107 15.66 -7.92 3.01
C PRO A 107 16.46 -6.89 2.22
N SER A 108 17.60 -7.32 1.69
CA SER A 108 18.50 -6.46 0.90
C SER A 108 17.81 -5.83 -0.32
N GLU A 109 16.80 -6.52 -0.83
CA GLU A 109 15.94 -6.18 -1.95
C GLU A 109 15.08 -4.94 -1.67
N LEU A 110 14.74 -4.68 -0.41
CA LEU A 110 13.95 -3.50 0.00
C LEU A 110 14.82 -2.24 0.18
N GLN A 111 16.14 -2.38 0.28
CA GLN A 111 17.06 -1.27 0.54
C GLN A 111 16.94 -0.12 -0.49
N PRO A 112 16.79 -0.38 -1.80
CA PRO A 112 16.54 0.69 -2.78
C PRO A 112 15.25 1.48 -2.48
N ALA A 113 14.18 0.80 -2.08
CA ALA A 113 12.92 1.43 -1.71
C ALA A 113 13.09 2.27 -0.43
N VAL A 114 13.73 1.72 0.59
CA VAL A 114 14.03 2.44 1.85
C VAL A 114 14.82 3.72 1.58
N ARG A 115 15.88 3.65 0.76
CA ARG A 115 16.66 4.82 0.37
C ARG A 115 15.81 5.86 -0.36
N ALA A 116 14.89 5.43 -1.23
CA ALA A 116 13.96 6.32 -1.91
C ALA A 116 13.01 7.02 -0.92
N ALA A 117 12.50 6.29 0.09
CA ALA A 117 11.66 6.85 1.15
C ALA A 117 12.40 7.92 1.96
N ILE A 118 13.64 7.64 2.39
CA ILE A 118 14.49 8.59 3.13
C ILE A 118 14.79 9.82 2.27
N THR A 119 15.14 9.61 1.00
CA THR A 119 15.40 10.70 0.05
C THR A 119 14.17 11.60 -0.09
N LYS A 120 12.98 10.99 -0.25
CA LYS A 120 11.71 11.72 -0.30
C LYS A 120 11.47 12.51 0.99
N ALA A 121 11.65 11.90 2.16
CA ALA A 121 11.46 12.57 3.45
C ALA A 121 12.41 13.76 3.67
N ASN A 122 13.58 13.75 3.02
CA ASN A 122 14.53 14.86 3.02
C ASN A 122 14.27 15.90 1.92
N THR A 123 13.48 15.55 0.91
CA THR A 123 13.24 16.41 -0.25
C THR A 123 12.28 17.53 0.11
N PHE A 124 12.79 18.75 0.12
CA PHE A 124 12.00 19.93 0.42
C PHE A 124 10.92 20.17 -0.64
N HIS A 125 9.68 20.38 -0.19
CA HIS A 125 8.52 20.55 -1.06
C HIS A 125 8.38 19.45 -2.12
N CYS A 126 8.67 18.18 -1.79
CA CYS A 126 8.54 17.08 -2.76
C CYS A 126 7.19 17.14 -3.50
N ARG A 127 7.20 17.08 -4.84
CA ARG A 127 6.00 17.25 -5.70
C ARG A 127 5.70 16.05 -6.61
N PHE A 128 6.45 14.96 -6.48
CA PHE A 128 6.41 13.84 -7.40
C PHE A 128 6.52 12.51 -6.66
N ALA A 129 6.10 11.42 -7.31
CA ALA A 129 6.24 10.08 -6.81
C ALA A 129 7.69 9.59 -7.00
N VAL A 130 8.29 8.98 -5.99
CA VAL A 130 9.70 8.53 -6.02
C VAL A 130 9.82 7.03 -6.26
N TRP A 131 8.79 6.25 -5.94
CA TRP A 131 8.86 4.79 -5.96
C TRP A 131 7.66 4.16 -6.66
N VAL A 132 7.54 4.42 -7.96
CA VAL A 132 6.51 3.84 -8.83
C VAL A 132 7.07 3.56 -10.22
N ASP A 133 6.51 2.56 -10.90
CA ASP A 133 6.80 2.35 -12.33
C ASP A 133 6.00 3.36 -13.17
N SER A 134 6.61 4.53 -13.41
CA SER A 134 6.03 5.61 -14.20
C SER A 134 5.93 5.33 -15.70
N LYS A 135 6.53 4.24 -16.20
CA LYS A 135 6.38 3.81 -17.60
C LYS A 135 5.09 3.02 -17.82
N ALA A 136 4.47 2.51 -16.77
CA ALA A 136 3.28 1.69 -16.84
C ALA A 136 2.01 2.37 -17.40
N PRO A 137 1.75 3.69 -17.22
CA PRO A 137 0.68 4.38 -17.95
C PRO A 137 0.98 4.60 -19.44
N GLN A 138 2.26 4.61 -19.87
CA GLN A 138 2.67 4.81 -21.28
C GLN A 138 2.66 3.53 -22.12
N ARG A 139 2.55 2.34 -21.50
CA ARG A 139 2.69 1.04 -22.20
C ARG A 139 1.46 0.58 -23.02
N TYR A 140 0.38 1.36 -23.09
CA TYR A 140 -0.76 0.98 -23.92
C TYR A 140 -0.53 1.38 -25.38
N GLY A 141 0.15 0.51 -26.12
CA GLY A 141 0.22 0.55 -27.58
C GLY A 141 -1.11 0.21 -28.26
N PRO A 142 -1.11 -0.15 -29.56
CA PRO A 142 -2.32 -0.23 -30.41
C PRO A 142 -3.44 -1.18 -29.96
N ASN A 143 -3.27 -2.02 -28.92
CA ASN A 143 -4.29 -2.93 -28.37
C ASN A 143 -4.78 -2.55 -26.95
N ARG A 144 -4.84 -1.25 -26.64
CA ARG A 144 -5.23 -0.74 -25.32
C ARG A 144 -6.55 -1.29 -24.76
N ARG A 145 -7.53 -1.60 -25.60
CA ARG A 145 -8.86 -2.10 -25.18
C ARG A 145 -8.80 -3.56 -24.71
N GLN A 146 -8.20 -4.44 -25.49
CA GLN A 146 -8.01 -5.84 -25.12
C GLN A 146 -7.14 -5.99 -23.85
N LEU A 147 -6.09 -5.18 -23.72
CA LEU A 147 -5.28 -5.16 -22.50
C LEU A 147 -6.07 -4.66 -21.30
N ALA A 148 -6.88 -3.61 -21.45
CA ALA A 148 -7.76 -3.13 -20.38
C ALA A 148 -8.78 -4.20 -19.97
N GLU A 149 -9.40 -4.90 -20.92
CA GLU A 149 -10.33 -6.00 -20.67
C GLU A 149 -9.68 -7.16 -19.91
N ILE A 150 -8.46 -7.57 -20.31
CA ILE A 150 -7.69 -8.60 -19.58
C ILE A 150 -7.39 -8.12 -18.15
N TYR A 151 -7.01 -6.85 -17.98
CA TYR A 151 -6.81 -6.27 -16.67
C TYR A 151 -8.09 -6.25 -15.83
N ASP A 152 -9.24 -5.91 -16.42
CA ASP A 152 -10.55 -5.88 -15.78
C ASP A 152 -11.00 -7.29 -15.36
N GLN A 153 -10.70 -8.32 -16.17
CA GLN A 153 -10.94 -9.72 -15.81
C GLN A 153 -10.07 -10.19 -14.65
N ILE A 154 -8.75 -9.94 -14.71
CA ILE A 154 -7.82 -10.24 -13.60
C ILE A 154 -8.25 -9.48 -12.34
N HIS A 155 -8.74 -8.25 -12.51
CA HIS A 155 -9.26 -7.40 -11.46
C HIS A 155 -10.51 -7.99 -10.81
N ALA A 156 -11.50 -8.40 -11.60
CA ALA A 156 -12.72 -9.01 -11.07
C ALA A 156 -12.44 -10.27 -10.24
N VAL A 157 -11.57 -11.15 -10.73
CA VAL A 157 -11.18 -12.39 -10.01
C VAL A 157 -10.52 -12.07 -8.66
N LYS A 158 -9.58 -11.13 -8.66
CA LYS A 158 -8.89 -10.71 -7.43
C LYS A 158 -9.81 -10.00 -6.44
N MET A 159 -10.80 -9.23 -6.91
CA MET A 159 -11.78 -8.58 -6.04
C MET A 159 -12.75 -9.56 -5.41
N ALA A 160 -13.17 -10.59 -6.14
CA ALA A 160 -13.97 -11.66 -5.56
C ALA A 160 -13.23 -12.34 -4.40
N ALA A 161 -11.92 -12.60 -4.56
CA ALA A 161 -11.10 -13.16 -3.50
C ALA A 161 -10.97 -12.22 -2.28
N VAL A 162 -10.67 -10.93 -2.49
CA VAL A 162 -10.55 -9.95 -1.40
C VAL A 162 -11.88 -9.74 -0.66
N LYS A 163 -13.01 -9.79 -1.38
CA LYS A 163 -14.33 -9.67 -0.75
C LYS A 163 -14.65 -10.90 0.10
N ALA A 164 -14.39 -12.10 -0.40
CA ALA A 164 -14.56 -13.34 0.36
C ALA A 164 -13.69 -13.36 1.62
N GLU A 165 -12.43 -12.97 1.52
CA GLU A 165 -11.51 -12.85 2.66
C GLU A 165 -12.04 -11.91 3.75
N MET A 166 -12.73 -10.83 3.37
CA MET A 166 -13.29 -9.91 4.32
C MET A 166 -14.60 -10.41 4.95
N GLU A 167 -15.44 -11.10 4.19
CA GLU A 167 -16.62 -11.80 4.72
C GLU A 167 -16.21 -12.87 5.74
N ASP A 168 -15.12 -13.60 5.49
CA ASP A 168 -14.53 -14.53 6.46
C ASP A 168 -13.98 -13.81 7.70
N TRP A 169 -13.37 -12.64 7.54
CA TRP A 169 -12.92 -11.81 8.66
C TRP A 169 -14.05 -11.31 9.55
N GLU A 170 -15.16 -10.84 8.96
CA GLU A 170 -16.34 -10.43 9.71
C GLU A 170 -16.93 -11.61 10.48
N ARG A 171 -16.90 -12.80 9.91
CA ARG A 171 -17.33 -14.03 10.56
C ARG A 171 -16.43 -14.40 11.74
N GLU A 172 -15.11 -14.33 11.60
CA GLU A 172 -14.14 -14.56 12.70
C GLU A 172 -14.33 -13.56 13.85
N LEU A 173 -14.65 -12.30 13.55
CA LEU A 173 -14.91 -11.27 14.57
C LEU A 173 -16.28 -11.41 15.26
N LEU A 174 -17.26 -12.05 14.61
CA LEU A 174 -18.62 -12.26 15.12
C LEU A 174 -18.81 -13.57 15.88
N VAL A 175 -17.89 -14.53 15.76
CA VAL A 175 -17.88 -15.75 16.58
C VAL A 175 -17.12 -15.43 17.87
N PRO A 176 -17.78 -15.33 19.03
CA PRO A 176 -17.06 -15.25 20.30
C PRO A 176 -16.16 -16.48 20.38
N SER A 177 -14.87 -16.30 20.71
CA SER A 177 -14.02 -17.41 21.10
C SER A 177 -14.77 -18.18 22.20
N GLU A 178 -15.27 -19.37 21.88
CA GLU A 178 -15.87 -20.25 22.88
C GLU A 178 -14.81 -20.45 23.96
N ALA A 179 -15.04 -19.86 25.14
CA ALA A 179 -14.22 -20.15 26.29
C ALA A 179 -14.29 -21.66 26.50
N PRO A 180 -13.14 -22.35 26.71
CA PRO A 180 -13.18 -23.77 26.98
C PRO A 180 -14.10 -24.01 28.20
N PRO A 181 -14.95 -25.04 28.17
CA PRO A 181 -15.82 -25.31 29.31
C PRO A 181 -14.94 -25.53 30.54
N GLU A 182 -15.19 -24.75 31.59
CA GLU A 182 -14.63 -25.02 32.91
C GLU A 182 -15.10 -26.42 33.33
N GLU A 183 -14.18 -27.38 33.30
CA GLU A 183 -14.38 -28.72 33.86
C GLU A 183 -14.50 -28.57 35.40
N LEU A 184 -15.72 -28.80 35.90
CA LEU A 184 -16.08 -28.90 37.32
C LEU A 184 -15.64 -30.22 37.94
#